data_AF-A0A955Y9I7-F1
#
_entry.id   AF-A0A955Y9I7-F1
#
_cell.length_a   1.000
_cell.length_b   1.000
_cell.length_c   1.000
_cell.angle_alpha   90.00
_cell.angle_beta   90.00
_cell.angle_gamma   90.00
#
_symmetry.space_group_name_H-M   'P 1'
#
loop_
_entity.id
_entity.type
_entity.pdbx_description
1 polymer ?
#
loop_
_entity_poly.entity_id
_entity_poly.type
_entity_poly.pdbx_seq_one_letter_code
_entity_poly.pdbx_strand_id
1 'polypeptide(L)'
;APGGLRRVLGSDRDVVVLDLTGGVDADRVGMAHGLVRAGGVLVLRVDPEARGSRGLGLHPYDPNDVTDRLRDRLLERLPPGPPRLPVPCAPPTGTPEQAAVVDVLRARLSATEPTATVVLAPRGRGKSAALGLALAGLDARVALTSTDPDGLASVHRFCDAAPVDLEDVPPDAEVIVVDEAARVPLPALQRLVADHPCARLAFATTTDGYEGTGRGFVLRFLRWLEGERPTEVLRMSTPVRWAPDDPLERAVHDLFLLDLPLGPLPPGPLAHARLDRAALAADEPLLREVFALLVHAHYRTTPSDLHRILDAPNLDVHALFVGDRVGAVNLVAREGTLPAALSADLAAGRQRIRGHALADTLVCHAGRPDAGGLRMVRSVRLATHPDVRRRGLASRLVSAVHEAYDVDLFGTLFSADPDVVRFRRQHGYEVVRVGSSASARSGQPAVVMVRPVTPVARALLADLRAELALDWPTQR
;
A
#
# COMPACT_ATOMS: atom_id res chain seq x y z
N ALA A 1 8.44 11.82 -18.64
CA ALA A 1 7.25 12.32 -17.92
C ALA A 1 6.72 11.23 -16.95
N PRO A 2 6.10 11.59 -15.81
CA PRO A 2 5.65 10.64 -14.78
C PRO A 2 4.71 9.54 -15.29
N GLY A 3 3.88 9.83 -16.30
CA GLY A 3 3.00 8.85 -16.93
C GLY A 3 3.68 7.91 -17.95
N GLY A 4 4.89 8.23 -18.41
CA GLY A 4 5.59 7.45 -19.43
C GLY A 4 6.14 6.12 -18.90
N LEU A 5 6.60 6.08 -17.65
CA LEU A 5 7.17 4.88 -17.04
C LEU A 5 6.10 3.79 -16.85
N ARG A 6 4.88 4.18 -16.45
CA ARG A 6 3.74 3.26 -16.30
C ARG A 6 3.28 2.62 -17.60
N ARG A 7 3.48 3.29 -18.74
CA ARG A 7 3.10 2.78 -20.06
C ARG A 7 4.07 1.74 -20.63
N VAL A 8 5.25 1.61 -20.03
CA VAL A 8 6.28 0.65 -20.45
C VAL A 8 6.53 -0.43 -19.41
N LEU A 9 5.74 -0.46 -18.33
CA LEU A 9 5.66 -1.61 -17.43
C LEU A 9 5.33 -2.86 -18.28
N GLY A 10 5.80 -4.02 -17.84
CA GLY A 10 5.66 -5.28 -18.59
C GLY A 10 6.71 -5.51 -19.67
N SER A 11 7.34 -4.45 -20.20
CA SER A 11 8.47 -4.55 -21.13
C SER A 11 9.82 -4.65 -20.43
N ASP A 12 10.75 -5.34 -21.07
CA ASP A 12 12.13 -5.51 -20.60
C ASP A 12 13.06 -4.58 -21.38
N ARG A 13 14.04 -3.98 -20.68
CA ARG A 13 15.02 -3.04 -21.23
C ARG A 13 16.44 -3.44 -20.82
N ASP A 14 17.36 -3.28 -21.75
CA ASP A 14 18.80 -3.37 -21.48
C ASP A 14 19.31 -2.24 -20.60
N VAL A 15 18.86 -1.03 -20.87
CA VAL A 15 19.32 0.16 -20.16
C VAL A 15 18.11 1.01 -19.81
N VAL A 16 18.02 1.37 -18.53
CA VAL A 16 17.02 2.30 -18.01
C VAL A 16 17.76 3.47 -17.38
N VAL A 17 17.56 4.67 -17.91
CA VAL A 17 18.12 5.90 -17.34
C VAL A 17 17.01 6.68 -16.65
N LEU A 18 17.15 6.90 -15.35
CA LEU A 18 16.21 7.65 -14.55
C LEU A 18 16.84 8.96 -14.07
N ASP A 19 16.26 10.08 -14.52
CA ASP A 19 16.66 11.41 -14.07
C ASP A 19 15.94 11.80 -12.77
N LEU A 20 16.72 11.93 -11.70
CA LEU A 20 16.33 12.30 -10.34
C LEU A 20 16.98 13.62 -9.90
N THR A 21 17.57 14.39 -10.82
CA THR A 21 18.20 15.68 -10.50
C THR A 21 17.22 16.71 -9.94
N GLY A 22 15.93 16.58 -10.28
CA GLY A 22 14.85 17.40 -9.71
C GLY A 22 14.26 16.88 -8.39
N GLY A 23 14.90 15.90 -7.74
CA GLY A 23 14.44 15.26 -6.51
C GLY A 23 14.17 13.76 -6.69
N VAL A 24 14.38 12.99 -5.61
CA VAL A 24 14.17 11.54 -5.60
C VAL A 24 12.69 11.22 -5.57
N ASP A 25 12.23 10.40 -6.51
CA ASP A 25 10.88 9.81 -6.53
C ASP A 25 11.01 8.30 -6.30
N ALA A 26 10.73 7.88 -5.07
CA ALA A 26 10.89 6.49 -4.61
C ALA A 26 10.10 5.49 -5.47
N ASP A 27 8.87 5.83 -5.87
CA ASP A 27 8.04 4.93 -6.67
C ASP A 27 8.63 4.76 -8.08
N ARG A 28 9.22 5.83 -8.64
CA ARG A 28 9.89 5.75 -9.96
C ARG A 28 11.15 4.91 -9.92
N VAL A 29 11.94 4.96 -8.85
CA VAL A 29 13.11 4.07 -8.70
C VAL A 29 12.67 2.61 -8.61
N GLY A 30 11.66 2.34 -7.77
CA GLY A 30 11.09 0.99 -7.64
C GLY A 30 10.54 0.46 -8.97
N MET A 31 9.79 1.28 -9.71
CA MET A 31 9.28 0.93 -11.04
C MET A 31 10.41 0.69 -12.05
N ALA A 32 11.43 1.55 -12.07
CA ALA A 32 12.52 1.47 -13.05
C ALA A 32 13.34 0.19 -12.91
N HIS A 33 13.57 -0.29 -11.69
CA HIS A 33 14.21 -1.58 -11.43
C HIS A 33 13.49 -2.74 -12.14
N GLY A 34 12.15 -2.78 -12.04
CA GLY A 34 11.35 -3.84 -12.64
C GLY A 34 11.31 -3.86 -14.17
N LEU A 35 11.92 -2.87 -14.84
CA LEU A 35 12.09 -2.81 -16.31
C LEU A 35 13.44 -3.37 -16.77
N VAL A 36 14.40 -3.53 -15.87
CA VAL A 36 15.75 -3.98 -16.21
C VAL A 36 15.76 -5.50 -16.33
N ARG A 37 16.20 -6.01 -17.49
CA ARG A 37 16.35 -7.45 -17.70
C ARG A 37 17.69 -7.98 -17.17
N ALA A 38 17.83 -9.30 -17.08
CA ALA A 38 19.11 -9.95 -16.81
C ALA A 38 20.23 -9.38 -17.71
N GLY A 39 21.34 -8.94 -17.10
CA GLY A 39 22.46 -8.34 -17.82
C GLY A 39 22.23 -6.87 -18.24
N GLY A 40 21.15 -6.24 -17.79
CA GLY A 40 20.85 -4.82 -18.04
C GLY A 40 21.34 -3.87 -16.93
N VAL A 41 21.19 -2.56 -17.16
CA VAL A 41 21.70 -1.49 -16.30
C VAL A 41 20.59 -0.50 -15.93
N LEU A 42 20.51 -0.18 -14.64
CA LEU A 42 19.81 1.01 -14.14
C LEU A 42 20.80 2.14 -13.89
N VAL A 43 20.65 3.26 -14.58
CA VAL A 43 21.44 4.48 -14.36
C VAL A 43 20.57 5.51 -13.66
N LEU A 44 20.95 5.88 -12.44
CA LEU A 44 20.29 6.95 -11.68
C LEU A 44 21.12 8.23 -11.80
N ARG A 45 20.53 9.29 -12.37
CA ARG A 45 21.14 10.63 -12.37
C ARG A 45 20.61 11.38 -11.15
N VAL A 46 21.45 11.51 -10.13
CA VAL A 46 21.12 12.20 -8.88
C VAL A 46 21.99 13.43 -8.77
N ASP A 47 21.40 14.54 -8.32
CA ASP A 47 22.13 15.72 -7.89
C ASP A 47 22.37 15.62 -6.37
N PRO A 48 23.62 15.45 -5.91
CA PRO A 48 23.95 15.36 -4.49
C PRO A 48 23.63 16.64 -3.70
N GLU A 49 23.52 17.78 -4.39
CA GLU A 49 23.31 19.10 -3.75
C GLU A 49 21.88 19.60 -3.87
N ALA A 50 21.03 18.97 -4.70
CA ALA A 50 19.63 19.34 -4.84
C ALA A 50 18.92 19.45 -3.48
N ARG A 51 18.04 20.42 -3.26
CA ARG A 51 17.29 20.48 -2.00
C ARG A 51 15.81 20.26 -2.23
N GLY A 52 15.23 19.46 -1.35
CA GLY A 52 13.82 19.20 -1.31
C GLY A 52 13.38 18.20 -2.36
N SER A 53 12.46 17.33 -1.97
CA SER A 53 11.77 16.48 -2.93
C SER A 53 10.54 17.19 -3.51
N ARG A 54 10.53 17.38 -4.84
CA ARG A 54 9.39 17.97 -5.54
C ARG A 54 8.11 17.17 -5.25
N GLY A 55 7.16 17.83 -4.59
CA GLY A 55 5.85 17.24 -4.27
C GLY A 55 5.65 16.82 -2.80
N LEU A 56 6.68 16.95 -1.95
CA LEU A 56 6.57 16.85 -0.49
C LEU A 56 6.56 18.20 0.23
N GLY A 57 6.84 19.31 -0.48
CA GLY A 57 6.57 20.66 0.00
C GLY A 57 5.06 20.85 0.10
N LEU A 58 4.56 21.02 1.32
CA LEU A 58 3.14 21.03 1.65
C LEU A 58 2.90 22.20 2.59
N HIS A 59 1.90 23.05 2.32
CA HIS A 59 1.57 24.18 3.19
C HIS A 59 1.59 23.80 4.70
N PRO A 60 2.08 24.66 5.61
CA PRO A 60 2.77 25.92 5.37
C PRO A 60 4.24 25.74 4.92
N TYR A 61 4.70 24.51 4.74
CA TYR A 61 6.06 24.16 4.37
C TYR A 61 6.31 24.32 2.86
N ASP A 62 7.46 24.89 2.53
CA ASP A 62 7.97 25.03 1.17
C ASP A 62 8.84 23.79 0.82
N PRO A 63 9.17 23.50 -0.46
CA PRO A 63 10.13 22.46 -0.78
C PRO A 63 11.47 22.55 -0.03
N ASN A 64 11.89 23.73 0.43
CA ASN A 64 13.10 23.89 1.24
C ASN A 64 12.99 23.32 2.67
N ASP A 65 11.79 23.11 3.19
CA ASP A 65 11.55 22.48 4.49
C ASP A 65 11.52 20.94 4.42
N VAL A 66 11.46 20.41 3.20
CA VAL A 66 11.55 18.97 2.95
C VAL A 66 12.99 18.54 3.14
N THR A 67 13.20 17.53 3.97
CA THR A 67 14.54 16.97 4.15
C THR A 67 14.89 16.01 3.02
N ASP A 68 16.17 15.67 2.91
CA ASP A 68 16.68 14.81 1.84
C ASP A 68 17.12 13.44 2.37
N ARG A 69 16.55 12.94 3.47
CA ARG A 69 17.01 11.73 4.16
C ARG A 69 16.90 10.50 3.27
N LEU A 70 15.86 10.39 2.44
CA LEU A 70 15.78 9.30 1.47
C LEU A 70 16.88 9.40 0.40
N ARG A 71 17.24 10.62 -0.04
CA ARG A 71 18.35 10.80 -0.98
C ARG A 71 19.66 10.42 -0.32
N ASP A 72 19.91 10.86 0.90
CA ASP A 72 21.14 10.55 1.61
C ASP A 72 21.28 9.03 1.79
N ARG A 73 20.18 8.36 2.16
CA ARG A 73 20.07 6.89 2.15
C ARG A 73 20.36 6.29 0.77
N LEU A 74 19.82 6.87 -0.31
CA LEU A 74 20.08 6.41 -1.67
C LEU A 74 21.57 6.50 -2.00
N LEU A 75 22.22 7.63 -1.70
CA LEU A 75 23.65 7.84 -1.96
C LEU A 75 24.53 6.94 -1.09
N GLU A 76 24.11 6.62 0.14
CA GLU A 76 24.82 5.68 1.01
C GLU A 76 24.72 4.23 0.51
N ARG A 77 23.51 3.79 0.14
CA ARG A 77 23.25 2.41 -0.30
C ARG A 77 23.66 2.14 -1.75
N LEU A 78 23.65 3.18 -2.59
CA LEU A 78 24.04 3.16 -4.00
C LEU A 78 25.08 4.25 -4.26
N PRO A 79 26.32 4.10 -3.76
CA PRO A 79 27.35 5.12 -3.92
C PRO A 79 27.65 5.35 -5.40
N PRO A 80 27.96 6.60 -5.80
CA PRO A 80 28.28 6.91 -7.18
C PRO A 80 29.53 6.13 -7.59
N GLY A 81 29.44 5.44 -8.72
CA GLY A 81 30.52 4.68 -9.31
C GLY A 81 30.46 4.74 -10.82
N PRO A 82 31.57 4.40 -11.52
CA PRO A 82 31.53 4.28 -12.97
C PRO A 82 30.47 3.24 -13.36
N PRO A 83 29.67 3.48 -14.41
CA PRO A 83 28.69 2.51 -14.87
C PRO A 83 29.42 1.21 -15.22
N ARG A 84 29.20 0.16 -14.42
CA ARG A 84 29.69 -1.18 -14.76
C ARG A 84 28.69 -1.79 -15.71
N LEU A 85 29.09 -1.97 -16.97
CA LEU A 85 28.30 -2.74 -17.91
C LEU A 85 28.29 -4.21 -17.45
N PRO A 86 27.11 -4.80 -17.23
CA PRO A 86 27.00 -6.20 -16.89
C PRO A 86 27.54 -7.04 -18.04
N VAL A 87 28.01 -8.24 -17.70
CA VAL A 87 28.27 -9.24 -18.72
C VAL A 87 26.91 -9.66 -19.31
N PRO A 88 26.74 -9.65 -20.65
CA PRO A 88 25.53 -10.16 -21.28
C PRO A 88 25.26 -11.59 -20.80
N CYS A 89 24.06 -11.84 -20.31
CA CYS A 89 23.64 -13.17 -19.90
C CYS A 89 22.40 -13.58 -20.69
N ALA A 90 22.25 -14.89 -20.91
CA ALA A 90 21.06 -15.41 -21.56
C ALA A 90 19.83 -15.13 -20.68
N PRO A 91 18.69 -14.69 -21.25
CA PRO A 91 17.48 -14.51 -20.48
C PRO A 91 17.05 -15.86 -19.89
N PRO A 92 16.60 -15.93 -18.62
CA PRO A 92 16.14 -17.18 -18.06
C PRO A 92 14.87 -17.66 -18.78
N THR A 93 14.78 -18.96 -19.08
CA THR A 93 13.67 -19.58 -19.84
C THR A 93 12.60 -20.22 -18.96
N GLY A 94 12.65 -19.97 -17.65
CA GLY A 94 11.83 -20.61 -16.61
C GLY A 94 12.71 -21.22 -15.51
N THR A 95 12.12 -21.59 -14.38
CA THR A 95 12.84 -22.21 -13.25
C THR A 95 12.22 -23.57 -12.89
N PRO A 96 12.99 -24.51 -12.30
CA PRO A 96 12.42 -25.75 -11.77
C PRO A 96 11.30 -25.51 -10.74
N GLU A 97 11.44 -24.45 -9.92
CA GLU A 97 10.39 -24.03 -8.98
C GLU A 97 9.10 -23.62 -9.72
N GLN A 98 9.21 -22.86 -10.81
CA GLN A 98 8.06 -22.50 -11.63
C GLN A 98 7.40 -23.72 -12.26
N ALA A 99 8.18 -24.67 -12.79
CA ALA A 99 7.64 -25.91 -13.35
C ALA A 99 6.84 -26.69 -12.30
N ALA A 100 7.38 -26.87 -11.09
CA ALA A 100 6.69 -27.53 -10.00
C ALA A 100 5.37 -26.82 -9.61
N VAL A 101 5.37 -25.49 -9.58
CA VAL A 101 4.14 -24.70 -9.32
C VAL A 101 3.11 -24.88 -10.44
N VAL A 102 3.54 -24.91 -11.70
CA VAL A 102 2.68 -25.18 -12.86
C VAL A 102 2.04 -26.56 -12.76
N ASP A 103 2.80 -27.58 -12.37
CA ASP A 103 2.30 -28.95 -12.23
C ASP A 103 1.19 -29.03 -11.16
N VAL A 104 1.40 -28.41 -10.00
CA VAL A 104 0.37 -28.39 -8.94
C VAL A 104 -0.86 -27.58 -9.36
N LEU A 105 -0.67 -26.41 -9.99
CA LEU A 105 -1.77 -25.61 -10.52
C LEU A 105 -2.60 -26.41 -11.51
N ARG A 106 -1.94 -27.05 -12.49
CA ARG A 106 -2.61 -27.87 -13.51
C ARG A 106 -3.39 -29.00 -12.87
N ALA A 107 -2.79 -29.75 -11.95
CA ALA A 107 -3.47 -30.84 -11.25
C ALA A 107 -4.73 -30.37 -10.51
N ARG A 108 -4.66 -29.24 -9.80
CA ARG A 108 -5.81 -28.69 -9.04
C ARG A 108 -6.89 -28.10 -9.94
N LEU A 109 -6.51 -27.43 -11.03
CA LEU A 109 -7.46 -26.87 -11.99
C LEU A 109 -8.12 -27.95 -12.87
N SER A 110 -7.48 -29.11 -13.03
CA SER A 110 -8.07 -30.28 -13.69
C SER A 110 -8.84 -31.22 -12.74
N ALA A 111 -8.86 -30.95 -11.43
CA ALA A 111 -9.62 -31.75 -10.48
C ALA A 111 -11.13 -31.71 -10.79
N THR A 112 -11.90 -32.68 -10.29
CA THR A 112 -13.36 -32.68 -10.41
C THR A 112 -14.05 -31.93 -9.28
N GLU A 113 -13.43 -31.88 -8.10
CA GLU A 113 -13.95 -31.18 -6.94
C GLU A 113 -13.59 -29.68 -6.96
N PRO A 114 -14.37 -28.82 -6.29
CA PRO A 114 -14.02 -27.41 -6.12
C PRO A 114 -12.75 -27.27 -5.28
N THR A 115 -11.76 -26.59 -5.82
CA THR A 115 -10.48 -26.35 -5.13
C THR A 115 -10.09 -24.89 -5.24
N ALA A 116 -9.20 -24.43 -4.36
CA ALA A 116 -8.52 -23.15 -4.51
C ALA A 116 -7.01 -23.33 -4.45
N THR A 117 -6.30 -22.61 -5.30
CA THR A 117 -4.84 -22.49 -5.25
C THR A 117 -4.47 -21.02 -5.18
N VAL A 118 -3.58 -20.65 -4.27
CA VAL A 118 -3.07 -19.27 -4.17
C VAL A 118 -1.56 -19.26 -4.40
N VAL A 119 -1.14 -18.54 -5.43
CA VAL A 119 0.28 -18.36 -5.79
C VAL A 119 0.78 -17.02 -5.25
N LEU A 120 1.72 -17.12 -4.33
CA LEU A 120 2.37 -15.99 -3.67
C LEU A 120 3.81 -15.86 -4.16
N ALA A 121 4.16 -14.72 -4.75
CA ALA A 121 5.55 -14.47 -5.12
C ALA A 121 5.89 -12.99 -5.22
N PRO A 122 7.15 -12.59 -5.06
CA PRO A 122 7.62 -11.27 -5.48
C PRO A 122 7.44 -11.03 -6.99
N ARG A 123 7.61 -9.78 -7.41
CA ARG A 123 7.60 -9.42 -8.84
C ARG A 123 8.76 -10.09 -9.58
N GLY A 124 8.57 -10.46 -10.84
CA GLY A 124 9.64 -11.05 -11.67
C GLY A 124 9.90 -12.54 -11.43
N ARG A 125 9.01 -13.23 -10.70
CA ARG A 125 9.09 -14.68 -10.42
C ARG A 125 8.25 -15.53 -11.38
N GLY A 126 7.53 -14.89 -12.30
CA GLY A 126 6.80 -15.60 -13.36
C GLY A 126 5.43 -16.16 -12.95
N LYS A 127 4.75 -15.54 -11.98
CA LYS A 127 3.39 -15.94 -11.54
C LYS A 127 2.38 -15.98 -12.69
N SER A 128 2.24 -14.88 -13.44
CA SER A 128 1.31 -14.79 -14.57
C SER A 128 1.67 -15.78 -15.69
N ALA A 129 2.96 -16.00 -15.94
CA ALA A 129 3.42 -17.06 -16.85
C ALA A 129 3.07 -18.47 -16.34
N ALA A 130 3.20 -18.73 -15.03
CA ALA A 130 2.82 -20.01 -14.43
C ALA A 130 1.30 -20.26 -14.53
N LEU A 131 0.47 -19.23 -14.35
CA LEU A 131 -0.98 -19.32 -14.59
C LEU A 131 -1.28 -19.69 -16.05
N GLY A 132 -0.69 -18.98 -17.01
CA GLY A 132 -0.87 -19.28 -18.44
C GLY A 132 -0.41 -20.69 -18.82
N LEU A 133 0.76 -21.10 -18.33
CA LEU A 133 1.28 -22.46 -18.53
C LEU A 133 0.39 -23.54 -17.90
N ALA A 134 -0.26 -23.27 -16.77
CA ALA A 134 -1.19 -24.22 -16.14
C ALA A 134 -2.51 -24.33 -16.92
N LEU A 135 -2.99 -23.21 -17.49
CA LEU A 135 -4.19 -23.15 -18.33
C LEU A 135 -3.98 -23.70 -19.74
N ALA A 136 -2.73 -23.77 -20.21
CA ALA A 136 -2.39 -24.25 -21.54
C ALA A 136 -2.90 -25.68 -21.79
N GLY A 137 -3.85 -25.82 -22.71
CA GLY A 137 -4.45 -27.11 -23.08
C GLY A 137 -5.46 -27.66 -22.06
N LEU A 138 -5.95 -26.83 -21.14
CA LEU A 138 -7.01 -27.23 -20.20
C LEU A 138 -8.36 -27.28 -20.91
N ASP A 139 -9.02 -28.44 -20.86
CA ASP A 139 -10.37 -28.64 -21.40
C ASP A 139 -11.42 -28.26 -20.33
N ALA A 140 -11.66 -26.96 -20.18
CA ALA A 140 -12.65 -26.40 -19.26
C ALA A 140 -13.08 -25.00 -19.69
N ARG A 141 -14.25 -24.54 -19.26
CA ARG A 141 -14.64 -23.13 -19.40
C ARG A 141 -13.90 -22.26 -18.39
N VAL A 142 -12.88 -21.56 -18.87
CA VAL A 142 -12.00 -20.70 -18.06
C VAL A 142 -12.48 -19.25 -18.10
N ALA A 143 -12.62 -18.64 -16.94
CA ALA A 143 -12.74 -17.20 -16.76
C ALA A 143 -11.42 -16.64 -16.20
N LEU A 144 -10.74 -15.81 -16.98
CA LEU A 144 -9.49 -15.15 -16.57
C LEU A 144 -9.78 -13.69 -16.22
N THR A 145 -9.44 -13.29 -15.00
CA THR A 145 -9.57 -11.91 -14.53
C THR A 145 -8.18 -11.37 -14.18
N SER A 146 -7.90 -10.12 -14.57
CA SER A 146 -6.68 -9.43 -14.18
C SER A 146 -6.93 -7.93 -14.10
N THR A 147 -6.38 -7.28 -13.08
CA THR A 147 -6.36 -5.80 -12.99
C THR A 147 -5.07 -5.21 -13.57
N ASP A 148 -4.20 -6.07 -14.12
CA ASP A 148 -2.89 -5.73 -14.65
C ASP A 148 -2.76 -6.17 -16.11
N PRO A 149 -2.74 -5.22 -17.07
CA PRO A 149 -2.62 -5.54 -18.50
C PRO A 149 -1.34 -6.33 -18.83
N ASP A 150 -0.25 -6.09 -18.11
CA ASP A 150 1.03 -6.77 -18.34
C ASP A 150 1.00 -8.22 -17.85
N GLY A 151 0.44 -8.44 -16.64
CA GLY A 151 0.13 -9.77 -16.13
C GLY A 151 -0.74 -10.55 -17.12
N LEU A 152 -1.80 -9.91 -17.63
CA LEU A 152 -2.68 -10.52 -18.62
C LEU A 152 -1.93 -10.90 -19.90
N ALA A 153 -1.14 -9.99 -20.48
CA ALA A 153 -0.31 -10.29 -21.65
C ALA A 153 0.67 -11.46 -21.40
N SER A 154 1.18 -11.61 -20.17
CA SER A 154 2.05 -12.72 -19.79
C SER A 154 1.30 -14.05 -19.67
N VAL A 155 0.04 -14.06 -19.23
CA VAL A 155 -0.82 -15.26 -19.23
C VAL A 155 -1.12 -15.70 -20.67
N HIS A 156 -1.55 -14.73 -21.50
CA HIS A 156 -1.93 -14.94 -22.90
C HIS A 156 -0.81 -15.44 -23.81
N ARG A 157 0.45 -15.32 -23.40
CA ARG A 157 1.57 -15.92 -24.13
C ARG A 157 1.46 -17.45 -24.19
N PHE A 158 0.76 -18.07 -23.26
CA PHE A 158 0.71 -19.53 -23.10
C PHE A 158 -0.71 -20.12 -23.21
N CYS A 159 -1.76 -19.31 -23.15
CA CYS A 159 -3.15 -19.76 -23.31
C CYS A 159 -4.04 -18.73 -24.01
N ASP A 160 -5.11 -19.19 -24.64
CA ASP A 160 -6.07 -18.35 -25.38
C ASP A 160 -7.34 -18.00 -24.56
N ALA A 161 -7.31 -18.15 -23.23
CA ALA A 161 -8.44 -17.84 -22.37
C ALA A 161 -8.82 -16.35 -22.50
N ALA A 162 -10.09 -16.05 -22.74
CA ALA A 162 -10.55 -14.67 -22.87
C ALA A 162 -10.57 -13.97 -21.50
N PRO A 163 -10.09 -12.72 -21.40
CA PRO A 163 -10.23 -11.95 -20.17
C PRO A 163 -11.68 -11.56 -19.96
N VAL A 164 -12.13 -11.64 -18.71
CA VAL A 164 -13.43 -11.15 -18.26
C VAL A 164 -13.25 -10.19 -17.09
N ASP A 165 -14.11 -9.19 -17.02
CA ASP A 165 -14.20 -8.37 -15.83
C ASP A 165 -14.71 -9.21 -14.66
N LEU A 166 -14.23 -8.90 -13.46
CA LEU A 166 -14.54 -9.69 -12.25
C LEU A 166 -16.05 -9.78 -11.97
N GLU A 167 -16.80 -8.76 -12.36
CA GLU A 167 -18.26 -8.68 -12.16
C GLU A 167 -19.04 -9.47 -13.23
N ASP A 168 -18.40 -9.78 -14.35
CA ASP A 168 -19.00 -10.44 -15.52
C ASP A 168 -18.55 -11.90 -15.65
N VAL A 169 -18.00 -12.48 -14.58
CA VAL A 169 -17.59 -13.88 -14.58
C VAL A 169 -18.82 -14.77 -14.80
N PRO A 170 -18.84 -15.62 -15.85
CA PRO A 170 -20.00 -16.45 -16.15
C PRO A 170 -20.35 -17.39 -14.99
N PRO A 171 -21.65 -17.54 -14.62
CA PRO A 171 -22.08 -18.44 -13.55
C PRO A 171 -21.64 -19.90 -13.76
N ASP A 172 -21.46 -20.28 -15.01
CA ASP A 172 -21.13 -21.61 -15.46
C ASP A 172 -19.63 -21.81 -15.74
N ALA A 173 -18.80 -20.81 -15.42
CA ALA A 173 -17.34 -20.93 -15.44
C ALA A 173 -16.88 -22.06 -14.50
N GLU A 174 -16.11 -22.98 -15.04
CA GLU A 174 -15.64 -24.16 -14.29
C GLU A 174 -14.28 -23.93 -13.64
N VAL A 175 -13.51 -22.99 -14.19
CA VAL A 175 -12.20 -22.59 -13.72
C VAL A 175 -12.14 -21.07 -13.72
N ILE A 176 -11.78 -20.46 -12.60
CA ILE A 176 -11.66 -19.02 -12.47
C ILE A 176 -10.25 -18.69 -12.00
N VAL A 177 -9.56 -17.86 -12.78
CA VAL A 177 -8.19 -17.43 -12.48
C VAL A 177 -8.17 -15.93 -12.29
N VAL A 178 -7.67 -15.46 -11.15
CA VAL A 178 -7.53 -14.05 -10.82
C VAL A 178 -6.05 -13.71 -10.66
N ASP A 179 -5.50 -12.96 -11.60
CA ASP A 179 -4.14 -12.41 -11.50
C ASP A 179 -4.12 -11.07 -10.76
N GLU A 180 -3.04 -10.83 -10.02
CA GLU A 180 -2.88 -9.72 -9.07
C GLU A 180 -4.09 -9.54 -8.13
N ALA A 181 -4.53 -10.63 -7.50
CA ALA A 181 -5.71 -10.66 -6.63
C ALA A 181 -5.64 -9.65 -5.47
N ALA A 182 -4.45 -9.27 -4.98
CA ALA A 182 -4.32 -8.20 -3.97
C ALA A 182 -4.65 -6.79 -4.46
N ARG A 183 -4.90 -6.59 -5.76
CA ARG A 183 -5.44 -5.34 -6.30
C ARG A 183 -6.97 -5.33 -6.34
N VAL A 184 -7.60 -6.49 -6.11
CA VAL A 184 -9.06 -6.65 -6.08
C VAL A 184 -9.57 -6.48 -4.64
N PRO A 185 -10.60 -5.65 -4.40
CA PRO A 185 -11.24 -5.53 -3.09
C PRO A 185 -11.64 -6.87 -2.48
N LEU A 186 -11.37 -7.07 -1.19
CA LEU A 186 -11.70 -8.31 -0.47
C LEU A 186 -13.17 -8.71 -0.63
N PRO A 187 -14.17 -7.81 -0.46
CA PRO A 187 -15.57 -8.19 -0.62
C PRO A 187 -15.90 -8.71 -2.02
N ALA A 188 -15.23 -8.20 -3.06
CA ALA A 188 -15.44 -8.64 -4.43
C ALA A 188 -14.88 -10.05 -4.67
N LEU A 189 -13.70 -10.37 -4.12
CA LEU A 189 -13.18 -11.74 -4.14
C LEU A 189 -14.06 -12.70 -3.33
N GLN A 190 -14.57 -12.26 -2.18
CA GLN A 190 -15.46 -13.09 -1.36
C GLN A 190 -16.76 -13.41 -2.09
N ARG A 191 -17.35 -12.41 -2.74
CA ARG A 191 -18.53 -12.58 -3.60
C ARG A 191 -18.27 -13.53 -4.76
N LEU A 192 -17.15 -13.35 -5.49
CA LEU A 192 -16.76 -14.27 -6.56
C LEU A 192 -16.70 -15.73 -6.07
N VAL A 193 -16.05 -15.98 -4.95
CA VAL A 193 -15.95 -17.33 -4.38
C VAL A 193 -17.33 -17.87 -3.98
N ALA A 194 -18.20 -17.04 -3.41
CA ALA A 194 -19.56 -17.44 -3.01
C ALA A 194 -20.48 -17.73 -4.21
N ASP A 195 -20.40 -16.92 -5.27
CA ASP A 195 -21.22 -17.04 -6.47
C ASP A 195 -20.80 -18.23 -7.35
N HIS A 196 -19.57 -18.72 -7.19
CA HIS A 196 -19.02 -19.87 -7.92
C HIS A 196 -18.59 -21.01 -6.98
N PRO A 197 -19.54 -21.69 -6.32
CA PRO A 197 -19.25 -22.75 -5.35
C PRO A 197 -18.62 -24.00 -6.00
N CYS A 198 -18.95 -24.27 -7.27
CA CYS A 198 -18.47 -25.45 -8.00
C CYS A 198 -17.16 -25.21 -8.77
N ALA A 199 -16.70 -23.97 -8.88
CA ALA A 199 -15.54 -23.62 -9.69
C ALA A 199 -14.21 -23.97 -9.00
N ARG A 200 -13.20 -24.30 -9.81
CA ARG A 200 -11.80 -24.44 -9.39
C ARG A 200 -11.11 -23.10 -9.53
N LEU A 201 -10.51 -22.63 -8.45
CA LEU A 201 -10.04 -21.25 -8.35
C LEU A 201 -8.51 -21.20 -8.31
N ALA A 202 -7.92 -20.26 -9.04
CA ALA A 202 -6.52 -19.89 -8.87
C ALA A 202 -6.41 -18.38 -8.64
N PHE A 203 -5.69 -17.98 -7.58
CA PHE A 203 -5.38 -16.58 -7.30
C PHE A 203 -3.87 -16.40 -7.35
N ALA A 204 -3.36 -15.49 -8.17
CA ALA A 204 -1.96 -15.06 -8.11
C ALA A 204 -1.88 -13.67 -7.50
N THR A 205 -0.92 -13.45 -6.61
CA THR A 205 -0.70 -12.11 -6.04
C THR A 205 0.77 -11.84 -5.76
N THR A 206 1.18 -10.61 -6.01
CA THR A 206 2.51 -10.17 -5.61
C THR A 206 2.57 -10.05 -4.07
N THR A 207 3.62 -10.56 -3.42
CA THR A 207 3.82 -10.41 -1.96
C THR A 207 4.70 -9.23 -1.61
N ASP A 208 5.69 -8.95 -2.46
CA ASP A 208 6.78 -8.01 -2.21
C ASP A 208 7.10 -7.23 -3.50
N GLY A 209 7.20 -5.90 -3.37
CA GLY A 209 7.51 -5.02 -4.49
C GLY A 209 7.05 -3.58 -4.31
N TYR A 210 7.53 -2.71 -5.19
CA TYR A 210 7.23 -1.27 -5.17
C TYR A 210 5.74 -0.94 -5.39
N GLU A 211 4.97 -1.87 -5.96
CA GLU A 211 3.54 -1.70 -6.18
C GLU A 211 2.74 -1.88 -4.89
N GLY A 212 3.38 -2.37 -3.83
CA GLY A 212 2.86 -2.35 -2.48
C GLY A 212 1.75 -3.33 -2.19
N THR A 213 1.71 -4.50 -2.80
CA THR A 213 0.61 -5.45 -2.60
C THR A 213 0.58 -5.99 -1.16
N GLY A 214 -0.59 -5.89 -0.52
CA GLY A 214 -0.76 -6.01 0.92
C GLY A 214 -0.61 -7.43 1.46
N ARG A 215 0.56 -7.76 2.01
CA ARG A 215 0.74 -8.92 2.89
C ARG A 215 -0.39 -9.05 3.92
N GLY A 216 -0.82 -7.94 4.52
CA GLY A 216 -1.95 -7.93 5.46
C GLY A 216 -3.30 -8.29 4.84
N PHE A 217 -3.54 -7.97 3.56
CA PHE A 217 -4.71 -8.42 2.80
C PHE A 217 -4.62 -9.91 2.48
N VAL A 218 -3.48 -10.35 1.92
CA VAL A 218 -3.25 -11.75 1.54
C VAL A 218 -3.51 -12.67 2.72
N LEU A 219 -3.00 -12.33 3.91
CA LEU A 219 -3.23 -13.09 5.14
C LEU A 219 -4.68 -13.10 5.63
N ARG A 220 -5.50 -12.08 5.31
CA ARG A 220 -6.93 -12.07 5.65
C ARG A 220 -7.74 -12.88 4.65
N PHE A 221 -7.47 -12.69 3.36
CA PHE A 221 -8.13 -13.43 2.28
C PHE A 221 -7.85 -14.93 2.39
N LEU A 222 -6.58 -15.34 2.58
CA LEU A 222 -6.19 -16.74 2.74
C LEU A 222 -6.92 -17.42 3.90
N ARG A 223 -6.90 -16.80 5.08
CA ARG A 223 -7.58 -17.34 6.27
C ARG A 223 -9.09 -17.49 6.08
N TRP A 224 -9.70 -16.59 5.32
CA TRP A 224 -11.11 -16.71 4.97
C TRP A 224 -11.31 -17.84 3.96
N LEU A 225 -10.54 -17.88 2.87
CA LEU A 225 -10.65 -18.85 1.78
C LEU A 225 -10.43 -20.30 2.24
N GLU A 226 -9.47 -20.52 3.16
CA GLU A 226 -9.20 -21.82 3.81
C GLU A 226 -10.43 -22.35 4.57
N GLY A 227 -11.31 -21.46 5.06
CA GLY A 227 -12.57 -21.82 5.70
C GLY A 227 -13.71 -22.14 4.72
N GLU A 228 -13.59 -21.70 3.47
CA GLU A 228 -14.64 -21.85 2.44
C GLU A 228 -14.43 -23.08 1.55
N ARG A 229 -13.17 -23.42 1.23
CA ARG A 229 -12.85 -24.58 0.37
C ARG A 229 -11.41 -25.09 0.54
N PRO A 230 -11.10 -26.33 0.12
CA PRO A 230 -9.74 -26.87 0.16
C PRO A 230 -8.76 -25.96 -0.61
N THR A 231 -7.83 -25.36 0.13
CA THR A 231 -6.93 -24.32 -0.38
C THR A 231 -5.47 -24.77 -0.30
N GLU A 232 -4.76 -24.69 -1.42
CA GLU A 232 -3.32 -24.91 -1.52
C GLU A 232 -2.60 -23.56 -1.65
N VAL A 233 -1.55 -23.31 -0.87
CA VAL A 233 -0.76 -22.07 -0.97
C VAL A 233 0.62 -22.38 -1.52
N LEU A 234 0.87 -21.93 -2.75
CA LEU A 234 2.15 -22.09 -3.44
C LEU A 234 2.97 -20.81 -3.31
N ARG A 235 4.27 -20.95 -3.08
CA ARG A 235 5.21 -19.84 -2.98
C ARG A 235 6.28 -19.97 -4.05
N MET A 236 6.59 -18.86 -4.71
CA MET A 236 7.72 -18.78 -5.63
C MET A 236 8.69 -17.71 -5.14
N SER A 237 9.98 -18.03 -5.18
CA SER A 237 11.05 -17.18 -4.69
C SER A 237 12.11 -16.91 -5.75
N THR A 238 12.35 -17.90 -6.62
CA THR A 238 13.37 -17.88 -7.66
C THR A 238 13.00 -16.91 -8.77
N PRO A 239 13.80 -15.86 -9.04
CA PRO A 239 13.52 -14.95 -10.12
C PRO A 239 13.62 -15.66 -11.49
N VAL A 240 12.73 -15.28 -12.42
CA VAL A 240 12.78 -15.74 -13.82
C VAL A 240 13.28 -14.64 -14.77
N ARG A 241 13.39 -13.40 -14.31
CA ARG A 241 13.83 -12.26 -15.13
C ARG A 241 15.31 -11.92 -14.97
N TRP A 242 15.92 -12.34 -13.87
CA TRP A 242 17.32 -12.12 -13.51
C TRP A 242 17.83 -13.29 -12.67
N ALA A 243 19.13 -13.32 -12.38
CA ALA A 243 19.73 -14.37 -11.58
C ALA A 243 19.33 -14.26 -10.10
N PRO A 244 19.35 -15.36 -9.33
CA PRO A 244 19.32 -15.28 -7.87
C PRO A 244 20.40 -14.34 -7.33
N ASP A 245 20.12 -13.67 -6.21
CA ASP A 245 21.02 -12.72 -5.55
C ASP A 245 21.44 -11.49 -6.39
N ASP A 246 20.60 -11.11 -7.36
CA ASP A 246 20.81 -9.93 -8.19
C ASP A 246 21.12 -8.67 -7.35
N PRO A 247 22.25 -8.00 -7.60
CA PRO A 247 22.69 -6.88 -6.76
C PRO A 247 21.79 -5.66 -6.88
N LEU A 248 21.17 -5.43 -8.05
CA LEU A 248 20.25 -4.32 -8.25
C LEU A 248 18.95 -4.57 -7.47
N GLU A 249 18.42 -5.79 -7.53
CA GLU A 249 17.24 -6.17 -6.75
C GLU A 249 17.50 -5.98 -5.24
N ARG A 250 18.60 -6.53 -4.72
CA ARG A 250 18.96 -6.40 -3.30
C ARG A 250 19.09 -4.93 -2.89
N ALA A 251 19.79 -4.13 -3.68
CA ALA A 251 19.99 -2.72 -3.34
C ALA A 251 18.68 -1.91 -3.34
N VAL A 252 17.77 -2.15 -4.29
CA VAL A 252 16.45 -1.50 -4.32
C VAL A 252 15.58 -1.94 -3.14
N HIS A 253 15.67 -3.22 -2.80
CA HIS A 253 14.94 -3.82 -1.70
C HIS A 253 15.41 -3.30 -0.33
N ASP A 254 16.72 -3.17 -0.14
CA ASP A 254 17.33 -2.54 1.04
C ASP A 254 17.04 -1.03 1.10
N LEU A 255 17.09 -0.34 -0.04
CA LEU A 255 16.81 1.09 -0.12
C LEU A 255 15.37 1.40 0.34
N PHE A 256 14.39 0.62 -0.10
CA PHE A 256 12.96 0.87 0.20
C PHE A 256 12.34 -0.05 1.23
N LEU A 257 13.13 -0.90 1.88
CA LEU A 257 12.69 -1.82 2.92
C LEU A 257 11.50 -2.69 2.46
N LEU A 258 11.64 -3.31 1.29
CA LEU A 258 10.55 -4.02 0.63
C LEU A 258 10.33 -5.44 1.18
N ASP A 259 11.28 -5.99 1.96
CA ASP A 259 11.02 -7.15 2.81
C ASP A 259 11.30 -6.91 4.28
N LEU A 260 10.22 -6.94 5.04
CA LEU A 260 10.22 -6.68 6.46
C LEU A 260 9.37 -7.74 7.18
N PRO A 261 9.96 -8.87 7.58
CA PRO A 261 9.29 -9.79 8.49
C PRO A 261 9.06 -9.12 9.84
N LEU A 262 7.93 -9.44 10.48
CA LEU A 262 7.72 -9.10 11.90
C LEU A 262 8.20 -10.27 12.75
N GLY A 263 9.19 -10.02 13.59
CA GLY A 263 9.61 -10.97 14.62
C GLY A 263 8.65 -10.97 15.81
N PRO A 264 8.72 -11.98 16.69
CA PRO A 264 7.88 -12.04 17.88
C PRO A 264 8.16 -10.88 18.83
N LEU A 265 7.14 -10.50 19.61
CA LEU A 265 7.25 -9.45 20.61
C LEU A 265 7.44 -10.04 22.01
N PRO A 266 8.58 -9.80 22.69
CA PRO A 266 8.80 -10.27 24.05
C PRO A 266 7.88 -9.53 25.03
N PRO A 267 7.59 -10.10 26.21
CA PRO A 267 6.95 -9.36 27.29
C PRO A 267 7.93 -8.27 27.79
N GLY A 268 7.40 -7.10 28.14
CA GLY A 268 8.22 -6.00 28.63
C GLY A 268 7.39 -4.79 29.08
N PRO A 269 8.02 -3.81 29.74
CA PRO A 269 7.37 -2.57 30.11
C PRO A 269 6.90 -1.81 28.86
N LEU A 270 5.83 -1.03 29.00
CA LEU A 270 5.36 -0.18 27.92
C LEU A 270 5.97 1.21 28.03
N ALA A 271 6.54 1.72 26.95
CA ALA A 271 7.07 3.08 26.87
C ALA A 271 6.60 3.77 25.59
N HIS A 272 6.08 4.99 25.71
CA HIS A 272 5.72 5.81 24.55
C HIS A 272 6.88 6.74 24.19
N ALA A 273 7.10 6.92 22.89
CA ALA A 273 7.98 7.98 22.40
C ALA A 273 7.44 8.57 21.09
N ARG A 274 7.66 9.88 20.91
CA ARG A 274 7.65 10.52 19.59
C ARG A 274 9.05 10.37 19.01
N LEU A 275 9.18 9.68 17.89
CA LEU A 275 10.47 9.39 17.29
C LEU A 275 10.95 10.62 16.50
N ASP A 276 12.17 11.06 16.77
CA ASP A 276 12.83 12.03 15.90
C ASP A 276 13.13 11.38 14.55
N ARG A 277 12.79 12.07 13.45
CA ARG A 277 12.89 11.49 12.11
C ARG A 277 14.35 11.36 11.64
N ALA A 278 15.26 12.21 12.11
CA ALA A 278 16.67 12.10 11.77
C ALA A 278 17.30 10.91 12.51
N ALA A 279 17.03 10.78 13.80
CA ALA A 279 17.45 9.61 14.58
C ALA A 279 16.86 8.31 14.02
N LEU A 280 15.56 8.32 13.66
CA LEU A 280 14.92 7.18 13.02
C LEU A 280 15.55 6.81 11.67
N ALA A 281 15.92 7.80 10.85
CA ALA A 281 16.58 7.54 9.57
C ALA A 281 17.98 6.95 9.73
N ALA A 282 18.68 7.30 10.81
CA ALA A 282 20.02 6.79 11.13
C ALA A 282 20.00 5.42 11.85
N ASP A 283 18.91 5.06 12.51
CA ASP A 283 18.73 3.78 13.19
C ASP A 283 17.99 2.78 12.29
N GLU A 284 18.78 2.05 11.50
CA GLU A 284 18.25 1.06 10.55
C GLU A 284 17.38 -0.03 11.22
N PRO A 285 17.79 -0.67 12.33
CA PRO A 285 16.92 -1.62 13.05
C PRO A 285 15.57 -1.02 13.46
N LEU A 286 15.56 0.17 14.08
CA LEU A 286 14.32 0.80 14.52
C LEU A 286 13.44 1.19 13.33
N LEU A 287 14.03 1.74 12.26
CA LEU A 287 13.30 2.08 11.04
C LEU A 287 12.64 0.85 10.42
N ARG A 288 13.36 -0.28 10.36
CA ARG A 288 12.82 -1.55 9.87
C ARG A 288 11.63 -2.01 10.71
N GLU A 289 11.70 -1.96 12.04
CA GLU A 289 10.57 -2.36 12.90
C GLU A 289 9.35 -1.46 12.74
N VAL A 290 9.57 -0.14 12.76
CA VAL A 290 8.50 0.85 12.59
C VAL A 290 7.82 0.66 11.24
N PHE A 291 8.61 0.58 10.17
CA PHE A 291 8.08 0.44 8.82
C PHE A 291 7.43 -0.93 8.61
N ALA A 292 7.99 -2.01 9.18
CA ALA A 292 7.41 -3.35 9.12
C ALA A 292 5.99 -3.31 9.67
N LEU A 293 5.82 -2.74 10.87
CA LEU A 293 4.52 -2.70 11.50
C LEU A 293 3.50 -1.88 10.70
N LEU A 294 3.92 -0.77 10.10
CA LEU A 294 3.10 0.04 9.20
C LEU A 294 2.73 -0.68 7.89
N VAL A 295 3.61 -1.54 7.37
CA VAL A 295 3.37 -2.38 6.18
C VAL A 295 2.36 -3.48 6.48
N HIS A 296 2.58 -4.25 7.54
CA HIS A 296 1.74 -5.40 7.88
C HIS A 296 0.30 -5.05 8.25
N ALA A 297 0.06 -3.86 8.79
CA ALA A 297 -1.27 -3.41 9.16
C ALA A 297 -2.11 -2.88 7.98
N HIS A 298 -1.53 -2.67 6.79
CA HIS A 298 -2.23 -1.99 5.70
C HIS A 298 -2.38 -2.81 4.42
N TYR A 299 -3.38 -2.44 3.62
CA TYR A 299 -3.71 -3.08 2.35
C TYR A 299 -2.66 -2.79 1.25
N ARG A 300 -1.94 -1.67 1.35
CA ARG A 300 -0.93 -1.29 0.36
C ARG A 300 0.20 -0.42 0.94
N THR A 301 1.45 -0.72 0.61
CA THR A 301 2.59 0.16 0.98
C THR A 301 3.57 0.36 -0.15
N THR A 302 3.75 1.61 -0.55
CA THR A 302 4.63 1.95 -1.68
C THR A 302 5.95 2.53 -1.17
N PRO A 303 7.03 2.53 -1.98
CA PRO A 303 8.27 3.25 -1.67
C PRO A 303 8.04 4.71 -1.26
N SER A 304 7.05 5.37 -1.86
CA SER A 304 6.65 6.73 -1.48
C SER A 304 6.10 6.86 -0.05
N ASP A 305 5.64 5.79 0.58
CA ASP A 305 5.25 5.83 2.00
C ASP A 305 6.49 5.98 2.89
N LEU A 306 7.56 5.21 2.63
CA LEU A 306 8.85 5.36 3.34
C LEU A 306 9.42 6.77 3.12
N HIS A 307 9.40 7.24 1.86
CA HIS A 307 9.85 8.59 1.51
C HIS A 307 9.13 9.67 2.32
N ARG A 308 7.79 9.59 2.43
CA ARG A 308 7.01 10.54 3.23
C ARG A 308 7.35 10.44 4.72
N ILE A 309 7.48 9.23 5.26
CA ILE A 309 7.81 9.03 6.67
C ILE A 309 9.16 9.68 7.02
N LEU A 310 10.14 9.60 6.12
CA LEU A 310 11.47 10.18 6.34
C LEU A 310 11.48 11.70 6.11
N ASP A 311 10.81 12.18 5.06
CA ASP A 311 11.06 13.53 4.53
C ASP A 311 9.89 14.52 4.60
N ALA A 312 8.64 14.05 4.74
CA ALA A 312 7.50 14.96 4.78
C ALA A 312 7.51 15.76 6.10
N PRO A 313 7.58 17.11 6.05
CA PRO A 313 7.78 17.91 7.24
C PRO A 313 6.60 17.81 8.21
N ASN A 314 5.39 17.66 7.68
CA ASN A 314 4.13 17.62 8.43
C ASN A 314 3.81 16.26 9.09
N LEU A 315 4.63 15.22 8.89
CA LEU A 315 4.39 13.89 9.47
C LEU A 315 5.17 13.65 10.76
N ASP A 316 4.54 13.07 11.77
CA ASP A 316 5.23 12.59 12.98
C ASP A 316 4.98 11.10 13.18
N VAL A 317 5.97 10.42 13.77
CA VAL A 317 5.90 9.00 14.09
C VAL A 317 5.88 8.86 15.61
N HIS A 318 4.79 8.31 16.14
CA HIS A 318 4.72 7.89 17.53
C HIS A 318 4.81 6.37 17.62
N ALA A 319 5.61 5.87 18.55
CA ALA A 319 5.74 4.45 18.84
C ALA A 319 5.40 4.16 20.30
N LEU A 320 4.81 3.00 20.53
CA LEU A 320 4.69 2.38 21.85
C LEU A 320 5.55 1.12 21.85
N PHE A 321 6.59 1.13 22.66
CA PHE A 321 7.52 0.03 22.83
C PHE A 321 7.00 -0.98 23.85
N VAL A 322 7.37 -2.25 23.67
CA VAL A 322 7.22 -3.34 24.64
C VAL A 322 8.62 -3.85 24.93
N GLY A 323 9.20 -3.44 26.06
CA GLY A 323 10.64 -3.55 26.26
C GLY A 323 11.38 -2.66 25.27
N ASP A 324 12.24 -3.26 24.45
CA ASP A 324 13.04 -2.62 23.40
C ASP A 324 12.42 -2.73 22.00
N ARG A 325 11.32 -3.47 21.84
CA ARG A 325 10.69 -3.73 20.55
C ARG A 325 9.48 -2.84 20.29
N VAL A 326 9.22 -2.54 19.02
CA VAL A 326 8.06 -1.71 18.62
C VAL A 326 6.76 -2.52 18.69
N GLY A 327 5.88 -2.21 19.65
CA GLY A 327 4.58 -2.88 19.83
C GLY A 327 3.41 -2.21 19.12
N ALA A 328 3.44 -0.88 18.95
CA ALA A 328 2.46 -0.14 18.17
C ALA A 328 3.08 1.13 17.56
N VAL A 329 2.57 1.55 16.41
CA VAL A 329 2.98 2.79 15.73
C VAL A 329 1.76 3.59 15.29
N ASN A 330 1.81 4.91 15.46
CA ASN A 330 0.83 5.85 14.93
C ASN A 330 1.57 6.91 14.11
N LEU A 331 1.41 6.85 12.80
CA LEU A 331 1.83 7.90 11.88
C LEU A 331 0.74 8.97 11.86
N VAL A 332 1.10 10.19 12.21
CA VAL A 332 0.17 11.32 12.24
C VAL A 332 0.60 12.43 11.30
N ALA A 333 -0.37 13.15 10.74
CA ALA A 333 -0.14 14.31 9.89
C ALA A 333 -0.69 15.57 10.58
N ARG A 334 0.12 16.62 10.64
CA ARG A 334 -0.33 17.97 10.99
C ARG A 334 -0.97 18.60 9.76
N GLU A 335 -2.19 19.10 9.93
CA GLU A 335 -3.03 19.61 8.84
C GLU A 335 -3.78 20.88 9.25
N GLY A 336 -4.51 21.47 8.30
CA GLY A 336 -5.19 22.76 8.44
C GLY A 336 -4.26 23.98 8.46
N THR A 337 -4.60 25.01 9.25
CA THR A 337 -3.96 26.35 9.25
C THR A 337 -3.90 27.02 7.88
N LEU A 338 -4.89 26.76 7.04
CA LEU A 338 -4.94 27.29 5.69
C LEU A 338 -5.39 28.76 5.71
N PRO A 339 -4.79 29.64 4.89
CA PRO A 339 -5.29 30.99 4.70
C PRO A 339 -6.75 30.97 4.24
N ALA A 340 -7.53 31.97 4.67
CA ALA A 340 -8.96 32.06 4.31
C ALA A 340 -9.18 32.08 2.78
N ALA A 341 -8.31 32.80 2.05
CA ALA A 341 -8.34 32.84 0.58
C ALA A 341 -8.13 31.43 -0.03
N LEU A 342 -7.12 30.69 0.47
CA LEU A 342 -6.86 29.33 0.02
C LEU A 342 -8.04 28.40 0.32
N SER A 343 -8.63 28.51 1.52
CA SER A 343 -9.80 27.71 1.89
C SER A 343 -11.01 28.01 0.99
N ALA A 344 -11.22 29.28 0.61
CA ALA A 344 -12.27 29.66 -0.33
C ALA A 344 -12.01 29.14 -1.76
N ASP A 345 -10.75 29.15 -2.22
CA ASP A 345 -10.37 28.60 -3.53
C ASP A 345 -10.53 27.07 -3.59
N LEU A 346 -10.22 26.38 -2.49
CA LEU A 346 -10.46 24.94 -2.34
C LEU A 346 -11.96 24.63 -2.37
N ALA A 347 -12.77 25.32 -1.57
CA ALA A 347 -14.22 25.13 -1.53
C ALA A 347 -14.89 25.37 -2.90
N ALA A 348 -14.35 26.31 -3.69
CA ALA A 348 -14.84 26.60 -5.03
C ALA A 348 -14.24 25.68 -6.12
N GLY A 349 -13.38 24.72 -5.76
CA GLY A 349 -12.72 23.81 -6.70
C GLY A 349 -11.70 24.47 -7.64
N ARG A 350 -11.28 25.71 -7.36
CA ARG A 350 -10.29 26.46 -8.15
C ARG A 350 -8.86 25.97 -7.91
N GLN A 351 -8.59 25.43 -6.73
CA GLN A 351 -7.29 24.91 -6.34
C GLN A 351 -7.42 23.51 -5.75
N ARG A 352 -6.30 22.78 -5.68
CA ARG A 352 -6.16 21.53 -4.93
C ARG A 352 -5.04 21.66 -3.93
N ILE A 353 -5.21 21.01 -2.78
CA ILE A 353 -4.18 20.95 -1.75
C ILE A 353 -3.70 19.51 -1.58
N ARG A 354 -2.40 19.35 -1.31
CA ARG A 354 -1.79 18.05 -0.96
C ARG A 354 -1.45 18.07 0.52
N GLY A 355 -1.36 16.91 1.16
CA GLY A 355 -0.89 16.84 2.55
C GLY A 355 -1.93 17.17 3.63
N HIS A 356 -3.06 17.78 3.27
CA HIS A 356 -4.14 18.15 4.19
C HIS A 356 -5.43 17.37 3.90
N ALA A 357 -5.38 16.04 3.86
CA ALA A 357 -6.53 15.23 3.44
C ALA A 357 -7.79 15.43 4.29
N LEU A 358 -7.66 15.66 5.60
CA LEU A 358 -8.78 15.98 6.48
C LEU A 358 -9.32 17.38 6.18
N ALA A 359 -8.44 18.40 6.12
CA ALA A 359 -8.88 19.76 5.87
C ALA A 359 -9.53 19.89 4.48
N ASP A 360 -8.94 19.30 3.45
CA ASP A 360 -9.48 19.21 2.09
C ASP A 360 -10.87 18.54 2.11
N THR A 361 -11.04 17.46 2.87
CA THR A 361 -12.35 16.80 2.99
C THR A 361 -13.38 17.68 3.67
N LEU A 362 -13.02 18.39 4.75
CA LEU A 362 -13.96 19.28 5.44
C LEU A 362 -14.33 20.49 4.57
N VAL A 363 -13.35 21.08 3.88
CA VAL A 363 -13.55 22.26 3.02
C VAL A 363 -14.32 21.90 1.74
N CYS A 364 -13.81 20.95 0.96
CA CYS A 364 -14.31 20.65 -0.38
C CYS A 364 -15.52 19.72 -0.37
N HIS A 365 -15.58 18.77 0.58
CA HIS A 365 -16.62 17.73 0.56
C HIS A 365 -17.69 17.89 1.64
N ALA A 366 -17.40 18.58 2.74
CA ALA A 366 -18.40 18.94 3.75
C ALA A 366 -18.82 20.43 3.66
N GLY A 367 -18.32 21.18 2.67
CA GLY A 367 -18.72 22.57 2.44
C GLY A 367 -18.39 23.50 3.60
N ARG A 368 -17.34 23.21 4.38
CA ARG A 368 -16.90 23.99 5.54
C ARG A 368 -15.57 24.71 5.27
N PRO A 369 -15.57 25.84 4.55
CA PRO A 369 -14.34 26.59 4.28
C PRO A 369 -13.68 27.13 5.56
N ASP A 370 -14.48 27.42 6.58
CA ASP A 370 -14.04 27.83 7.92
C ASP A 370 -13.19 26.77 8.63
N ALA A 371 -13.44 25.48 8.34
CA ALA A 371 -12.64 24.39 8.89
C ALA A 371 -11.18 24.43 8.42
N GLY A 372 -10.88 25.01 7.25
CA GLY A 372 -9.52 25.05 6.69
C GLY A 372 -8.50 25.76 7.60
N GLY A 373 -8.94 26.75 8.38
CA GLY A 373 -8.09 27.51 9.29
C GLY A 373 -7.74 26.79 10.60
N LEU A 374 -8.45 25.71 10.96
CA LEU A 374 -8.24 25.00 12.22
C LEU A 374 -6.91 24.25 12.26
N ARG A 375 -6.32 24.11 13.44
CA ARG A 375 -5.14 23.25 13.66
C ARG A 375 -5.61 21.81 13.82
N MET A 376 -5.14 20.91 12.96
CA MET A 376 -5.59 19.52 12.97
C MET A 376 -4.44 18.54 13.08
N VAL A 377 -4.68 17.42 13.77
CA VAL A 377 -3.81 16.23 13.71
C VAL A 377 -4.61 15.04 13.23
N ARG A 378 -4.24 14.51 12.07
CA ARG A 378 -4.85 13.31 11.50
C ARG A 378 -4.02 12.07 11.83
N SER A 379 -4.65 11.07 12.44
CA SER A 379 -4.08 9.71 12.48
C SER A 379 -4.14 9.11 11.08
N VAL A 380 -2.99 9.07 10.40
CA VAL A 380 -2.83 8.57 9.02
C VAL A 380 -2.84 7.05 9.02
N ARG A 381 -2.07 6.44 9.92
CA ARG A 381 -2.01 5.00 10.07
C ARG A 381 -1.70 4.62 11.51
N LEU A 382 -2.55 3.79 12.09
CA LEU A 382 -2.35 3.19 13.40
C LEU A 382 -2.17 1.68 13.21
N ALA A 383 -1.06 1.15 13.69
CA ALA A 383 -0.69 -0.25 13.59
C ALA A 383 -0.31 -0.80 14.97
N THR A 384 -0.66 -2.05 15.24
CA THR A 384 -0.34 -2.75 16.49
C THR A 384 0.14 -4.14 16.17
N HIS A 385 1.22 -4.55 16.82
CA HIS A 385 1.86 -5.83 16.58
C HIS A 385 0.85 -6.98 16.82
N PRO A 386 0.78 -7.99 15.92
CA PRO A 386 -0.20 -9.07 15.99
C PRO A 386 -0.30 -9.73 17.38
N ASP A 387 0.84 -10.03 18.00
CA ASP A 387 0.94 -10.72 19.31
C ASP A 387 0.29 -9.97 20.48
N VAL A 388 0.10 -8.67 20.35
CA VAL A 388 -0.41 -7.78 21.41
C VAL A 388 -1.67 -7.02 20.98
N ARG A 389 -2.32 -7.46 19.90
CA ARG A 389 -3.64 -6.95 19.53
C ARG A 389 -4.65 -7.24 20.64
N ARG A 390 -5.63 -6.34 20.76
CA ARG A 390 -6.70 -6.40 21.77
C ARG A 390 -6.21 -6.40 23.23
N ARG A 391 -4.96 -5.98 23.49
CA ARG A 391 -4.40 -5.76 24.84
C ARG A 391 -4.33 -4.28 25.27
N GLY A 392 -4.99 -3.38 24.53
CA GLY A 392 -5.08 -1.95 24.86
C GLY A 392 -3.90 -1.07 24.43
N LEU A 393 -2.88 -1.61 23.76
CA LEU A 393 -1.72 -0.82 23.30
C LEU A 393 -2.11 0.31 22.35
N ALA A 394 -2.97 0.02 21.36
CA ALA A 394 -3.50 1.02 20.44
C ALA A 394 -4.22 2.16 21.18
N SER A 395 -4.99 1.82 22.22
CA SER A 395 -5.69 2.81 23.05
C SER A 395 -4.72 3.71 23.78
N ARG A 396 -3.68 3.13 24.43
CA ARG A 396 -2.64 3.91 25.12
C ARG A 396 -1.91 4.85 24.17
N LEU A 397 -1.57 4.37 22.96
CA LEU A 397 -0.88 5.17 21.96
C LEU A 397 -1.77 6.32 21.42
N VAL A 398 -3.07 6.08 21.24
CA VAL A 398 -4.02 7.14 20.84
C VAL A 398 -4.12 8.21 21.93
N SER A 399 -4.26 7.83 23.20
CA SER A 399 -4.28 8.78 24.32
C SER A 399 -3.00 9.61 24.39
N ALA A 400 -1.83 8.96 24.31
CA ALA A 400 -0.54 9.66 24.32
C ALA A 400 -0.38 10.63 23.14
N VAL A 401 -0.92 10.29 21.97
CA VAL A 401 -1.00 11.23 20.84
C VAL A 401 -1.95 12.39 21.14
N HIS A 402 -3.11 12.15 21.76
CA HIS A 402 -4.02 13.25 22.09
C HIS A 402 -3.42 14.24 23.10
N GLU A 403 -2.58 13.76 24.01
CA GLU A 403 -1.88 14.58 25.01
C GLU A 403 -0.69 15.34 24.41
N ALA A 404 -0.08 14.83 23.35
CA ALA A 404 1.14 15.40 22.75
C ALA A 404 0.91 16.64 21.87
N TYR A 405 -0.34 17.00 21.56
CA TYR A 405 -0.64 18.08 20.63
C TYR A 405 -1.70 19.06 21.18
N ASP A 406 -1.38 20.35 21.10
CA ASP A 406 -2.35 21.43 21.26
C ASP A 406 -2.95 21.79 19.88
N VAL A 407 -4.15 21.29 19.62
CA VAL A 407 -4.85 21.41 18.33
C VAL A 407 -6.34 21.66 18.53
N ASP A 408 -7.03 22.11 17.48
CA ASP A 408 -8.47 22.32 17.51
C ASP A 408 -9.24 20.99 17.43
N LEU A 409 -8.76 20.06 16.61
CA LEU A 409 -9.36 18.73 16.48
C LEU A 409 -8.34 17.67 16.06
N PHE A 410 -8.68 16.43 16.39
CA PHE A 410 -8.06 15.24 15.80
C PHE A 410 -9.00 14.64 14.77
N GLY A 411 -8.45 14.01 13.73
CA GLY A 411 -9.26 13.29 12.76
C GLY A 411 -8.64 12.00 12.26
N THR A 412 -9.43 11.23 11.53
CA THR A 412 -8.97 10.04 10.82
C THR A 412 -9.87 9.78 9.61
N LEU A 413 -9.28 9.23 8.55
CA LEU A 413 -9.97 8.84 7.33
C LEU A 413 -9.58 7.40 7.03
N PHE A 414 -10.57 6.52 6.87
CA PHE A 414 -10.35 5.10 6.61
C PHE A 414 -11.55 4.52 5.84
N SER A 415 -11.37 3.37 5.20
CA SER A 415 -12.51 2.65 4.60
C SER A 415 -13.42 2.09 5.68
N ALA A 416 -14.74 2.14 5.47
CA ALA A 416 -15.73 1.71 6.45
C ALA A 416 -15.42 0.31 6.99
N ASP A 417 -15.05 0.26 8.28
CA ASP A 417 -14.76 -0.95 9.03
C ASP A 417 -15.43 -0.79 10.40
N PRO A 418 -16.43 -1.61 10.75
CA PRO A 418 -17.18 -1.47 12.00
C PRO A 418 -16.31 -1.55 13.26
N ASP A 419 -15.23 -2.35 13.24
CA ASP A 419 -14.34 -2.49 14.37
C ASP A 419 -13.49 -1.23 14.56
N VAL A 420 -13.01 -0.63 13.46
CA VAL A 420 -12.28 0.64 13.51
C VAL A 420 -13.20 1.78 13.95
N VAL A 421 -14.44 1.86 13.45
CA VAL A 421 -15.43 2.86 13.89
C VAL A 421 -15.68 2.72 15.39
N ARG A 422 -15.97 1.52 15.88
CA ARG A 422 -16.23 1.26 17.31
C ARG A 422 -15.02 1.65 18.16
N PHE A 423 -13.82 1.25 17.74
CA PHE A 423 -12.58 1.62 18.41
C PHE A 423 -12.41 3.15 18.49
N ARG A 424 -12.60 3.87 17.39
CA ARG A 424 -12.46 5.34 17.37
C ARG A 424 -13.52 6.03 18.24
N ARG A 425 -14.76 5.55 18.27
CA ARG A 425 -15.82 6.09 19.16
C ARG A 425 -15.46 6.00 20.64
N GLN A 426 -14.80 4.92 21.06
CA GLN A 426 -14.31 4.77 22.45
C GLN A 426 -13.28 5.84 22.83
N HIS A 427 -12.63 6.46 21.84
CA HIS A 427 -11.65 7.53 22.01
C HIS A 427 -12.21 8.93 21.73
N GLY A 428 -13.54 9.08 21.74
CA GLY A 428 -14.22 10.38 21.58
C GLY A 428 -14.27 10.90 20.15
N TYR A 429 -14.03 10.04 19.15
CA TYR A 429 -14.25 10.39 17.75
C TYR A 429 -15.70 10.16 17.36
N GLU A 430 -16.26 11.06 16.55
CA GLU A 430 -17.60 10.94 15.99
C GLU A 430 -17.54 10.94 14.47
N VAL A 431 -18.45 10.19 13.84
CA VAL A 431 -18.58 10.15 12.38
C VAL A 431 -19.16 11.48 11.91
N VAL A 432 -18.49 12.12 10.96
CA VAL A 432 -18.94 13.39 10.34
C VAL A 432 -19.22 13.26 8.85
N ARG A 433 -18.71 12.19 8.22
CA ARG A 433 -18.96 11.94 6.80
C ARG A 433 -18.78 10.46 6.47
N VAL A 434 -19.65 9.96 5.60
CA VAL A 434 -19.45 8.72 4.85
C VAL A 434 -19.46 9.08 3.36
N GLY A 435 -18.48 8.58 2.62
CA GLY A 435 -18.36 8.82 1.18
C GLY A 435 -19.48 8.13 0.42
N SER A 436 -20.00 8.78 -0.62
CA SER A 436 -21.10 8.27 -1.45
C SER A 436 -20.69 7.15 -2.41
N SER A 437 -19.38 6.93 -2.61
CA SER A 437 -18.86 5.87 -3.46
C SER A 437 -17.95 4.93 -2.68
N ALA A 438 -18.06 3.64 -2.99
CA ALA A 438 -17.10 2.66 -2.54
C ALA A 438 -15.71 3.01 -3.09
N SER A 439 -14.69 2.92 -2.24
CA SER A 439 -13.32 3.03 -2.73
C SER A 439 -13.03 1.86 -3.65
N ALA A 440 -12.50 2.14 -4.85
CA ALA A 440 -12.02 1.11 -5.79
C ALA A 440 -10.98 0.15 -5.16
N ARG A 441 -10.41 0.48 -4.00
CA ARG A 441 -9.39 -0.32 -3.31
C ARG A 441 -9.98 -1.28 -2.27
N SER A 442 -10.93 -0.82 -1.46
CA SER A 442 -11.50 -1.61 -0.37
C SER A 442 -12.90 -2.14 -0.66
N GLY A 443 -13.56 -1.64 -1.69
CA GLY A 443 -14.97 -1.91 -1.96
C GLY A 443 -15.90 -1.31 -0.91
N GLN A 444 -15.38 -0.45 -0.02
CA GLN A 444 -16.12 0.16 1.08
C GLN A 444 -16.05 1.69 0.98
N PRO A 445 -17.11 2.42 1.39
CA PRO A 445 -17.09 3.87 1.40
C PRO A 445 -16.04 4.40 2.38
N ALA A 446 -15.52 5.60 2.11
CA ALA A 446 -14.60 6.26 3.03
C ALA A 446 -15.37 6.87 4.22
N VAL A 447 -14.89 6.66 5.44
CA VAL A 447 -15.45 7.25 6.66
C VAL A 447 -14.48 8.29 7.19
N VAL A 448 -15.03 9.45 7.55
CA VAL A 448 -14.30 10.53 8.25
C VAL A 448 -14.83 10.60 9.67
N MET A 449 -13.91 10.53 10.63
CA MET A 449 -14.24 10.74 12.03
C MET A 449 -13.37 11.82 12.65
N VAL A 450 -13.95 12.63 13.52
CA VAL A 450 -13.26 13.73 14.21
C VAL A 450 -13.50 13.70 15.72
N ARG A 451 -12.49 14.12 16.48
CA ARG A 451 -12.55 14.35 17.93
C ARG A 451 -12.24 15.83 18.17
N PRO A 452 -13.22 16.66 18.58
CA PRO A 452 -13.00 18.08 18.81
C PRO A 452 -12.30 18.33 20.15
N VAL A 453 -11.48 19.38 20.21
CA VAL A 453 -10.75 19.81 21.42
C VAL A 453 -11.21 21.19 21.85
N THR A 454 -11.26 22.15 20.93
CA THR A 454 -11.64 23.54 21.21
C THR A 454 -13.15 23.77 21.07
N PRO A 455 -13.71 24.85 21.65
CA PRO A 455 -15.12 25.20 21.48
C PRO A 455 -15.53 25.35 20.01
N VAL A 456 -14.65 25.95 19.19
CA VAL A 456 -14.88 26.13 17.75
C VAL A 456 -15.01 24.77 17.04
N ALA A 457 -14.10 23.83 17.32
CA ALA A 457 -14.19 22.49 16.77
C ALA A 457 -15.42 21.69 17.26
N ARG A 458 -15.88 21.94 18.50
CA ARG A 458 -17.11 21.32 19.01
C ARG A 458 -18.35 21.84 18.28
N ALA A 459 -18.41 23.14 17.98
CA ALA A 459 -19.48 23.72 17.17
C ALA A 459 -19.47 23.15 15.75
N LEU A 460 -18.30 23.11 15.11
CA LEU A 460 -18.13 22.49 13.79
C LEU A 460 -18.60 21.02 13.78
N LEU A 461 -18.24 20.24 14.80
CA LEU A 461 -18.71 18.85 14.91
C LEU A 461 -20.24 18.77 14.99
N ALA A 462 -20.88 19.64 15.77
CA ALA A 462 -22.33 19.63 15.92
C ALA A 462 -23.02 19.88 14.58
N ASP A 463 -22.54 20.86 13.82
CA ASP A 463 -23.07 21.19 12.50
C ASP A 463 -22.87 20.04 11.50
N LEU A 464 -21.66 19.49 11.42
CA LEU A 464 -21.35 18.37 10.53
C LEU A 464 -22.22 17.13 10.83
N ARG A 465 -22.52 16.88 12.10
CA ARG A 465 -23.39 15.76 12.49
C ARG A 465 -24.85 16.01 12.16
N ALA A 466 -25.32 17.25 12.30
CA ALA A 466 -26.68 17.61 11.91
C ALA A 466 -26.86 17.43 10.40
N GLU A 467 -25.90 17.84 9.59
CA GLU A 467 -25.90 17.64 8.14
C GLU A 467 -25.83 16.16 7.77
N LEU A 468 -24.91 15.39 8.39
CA LEU A 468 -24.83 13.96 8.13
C LEU A 468 -26.16 13.25 8.44
N ALA A 469 -26.87 13.67 9.49
CA ALA A 469 -28.17 13.09 9.83
C ALA A 469 -29.25 13.40 8.77
N LEU A 470 -29.19 14.59 8.15
CA LEU A 470 -30.07 14.97 7.04
C LEU A 470 -29.74 14.19 5.76
N ASP A 471 -28.45 13.98 5.50
CA ASP A 471 -27.97 13.30 4.29
C ASP A 471 -28.05 11.77 4.40
N TRP A 472 -28.05 11.22 5.61
CA TRP A 472 -28.00 9.77 5.87
C TRP A 472 -29.00 8.95 5.04
N PRO A 473 -30.28 9.35 4.90
CA PRO A 473 -31.24 8.59 4.09
C PRO A 473 -30.92 8.53 2.59
N THR A 474 -30.10 9.47 2.10
CA THR A 474 -29.70 9.55 0.68
C THR A 474 -28.39 8.83 0.38
N GLN A 475 -27.63 8.47 1.42
CA GLN A 475 -26.43 7.65 1.34
C GLN A 475 -26.85 6.17 1.38
N ARG A 476 -27.24 5.63 0.22
CA ARG A 476 -27.58 4.21 0.05
C ARG A 476 -26.35 3.34 -0.19
#